data_AF-A0A5J4RAC8-F1
#
_entry.id   AF-A0A5J4RAC8-F1
#
_cell.length_a   1.000
_cell.length_b   1.000
_cell.length_c   1.000
_cell.angle_alpha   90.00
_cell.angle_beta   90.00
_cell.angle_gamma   90.00
#
_symmetry.space_group_name_H-M   'P 1'
#
loop_
_entity.id
_entity.type
_entity.pdbx_description
1 polymer ?
#
loop_
_entity_poly.entity_id
_entity_poly.type
_entity_poly.pdbx_seq_one_letter_code
_entity_poly.pdbx_strand_id
1 'polypeptide(L)'
;MKTPEKGRLSITTDRNNKQVVVFQPINNTIWMNRNELCELFGVYMQATNVAIDAIFKAKIFRVEDVCKCQRYVKGNRINYNITEVNLEVVVAMAFHLDSPNATLLRKWFME
;
A
#
# COMPACT_ATOMS: atom_id res chain seq x y z
N MET A 1 6.26 -21.90 -4.30
CA MET A 1 6.18 -20.60 -5.01
C MET A 1 7.27 -19.70 -4.47
N LYS A 2 8.22 -19.24 -5.29
CA LYS A 2 9.15 -18.18 -4.89
C LYS A 2 8.32 -16.90 -4.72
N THR A 3 8.35 -16.30 -3.54
CA THR A 3 7.79 -14.96 -3.32
C THR A 3 8.51 -14.02 -4.30
N PRO A 4 7.81 -13.26 -5.17
CA PRO A 4 8.47 -12.27 -6.01
C PRO A 4 9.20 -11.29 -5.10
N GLU A 5 10.40 -10.86 -5.48
CA GLU A 5 11.09 -9.80 -4.76
C GLU A 5 10.20 -8.55 -4.79
N LYS A 6 9.82 -8.05 -3.61
CA LYS A 6 8.74 -7.06 -3.47
C LYS A 6 9.21 -5.61 -3.44
N GLY A 7 10.50 -5.36 -3.57
CA GLY A 7 11.10 -4.08 -3.18
C GLY A 7 10.85 -3.75 -1.70
N ARG A 8 11.30 -2.59 -1.25
CA ARG A 8 11.13 -2.13 0.13
C ARG A 8 10.67 -0.68 0.15
N LEU A 9 9.62 -0.44 0.95
CA LEU A 9 9.23 0.88 1.41
C LEU A 9 9.00 0.81 2.93
N SER A 10 9.75 1.57 3.70
CA SER A 10 9.62 1.59 5.17
C SER A 10 10.00 2.94 5.74
N ILE A 11 9.41 3.31 6.88
CA ILE A 11 9.83 4.47 7.67
C ILE A 11 10.70 3.94 8.81
N THR A 12 11.91 4.47 8.94
CA THR A 12 12.85 4.11 10.01
C THR A 12 13.27 5.34 10.78
N THR A 13 13.62 5.17 12.04
CA THR A 13 14.19 6.24 12.87
C THR A 13 15.71 6.13 12.85
N ASP A 14 16.40 7.21 12.50
CA ASP A 14 17.85 7.27 12.56
C ASP A 14 18.38 7.48 13.99
N ARG A 15 19.71 7.54 14.14
CA ARG A 15 20.37 7.74 15.45
C ARG A 15 20.04 9.09 16.10
N ASN A 16 19.54 10.05 15.33
CA ASN A 16 19.17 11.40 15.79
C ASN A 16 17.66 11.53 16.03
N ASN A 17 16.93 10.41 16.09
CA ASN A 17 15.47 10.38 16.23
C ASN A 17 14.71 11.02 15.06
N LYS A 18 15.35 11.15 13.88
CA LYS A 18 14.71 11.64 12.66
C LYS A 18 14.10 10.47 11.90
N GLN A 19 12.85 10.64 11.46
CA GLN A 19 12.20 9.68 10.57
C GLN A 19 12.77 9.80 9.15
N VAL A 20 13.14 8.68 8.57
CA VAL A 20 13.73 8.54 7.24
C VAL A 20 12.92 7.50 6.45
N VAL A 21 12.55 7.86 5.22
CA VAL A 21 11.93 6.92 4.28
C VAL A 21 13.01 6.12 3.57
N VAL A 22 12.92 4.81 3.64
CA VAL A 22 13.75 3.87 2.87
C VAL A 22 12.92 3.38 1.70
N PHE A 23 13.35 3.67 0.48
CA PHE A 23 12.70 3.24 -0.76
C PHE A 23 13.70 2.52 -1.67
N GLN A 24 13.43 1.24 -1.93
CA GLN A 24 14.26 0.35 -2.75
C GLN A 24 13.32 -0.45 -3.66
N PRO A 25 12.82 0.15 -4.77
CA PRO A 25 11.88 -0.52 -5.65
C PRO A 25 12.56 -1.63 -6.45
N ILE A 26 11.77 -2.61 -6.87
CA ILE A 26 12.17 -3.63 -7.83
C ILE A 26 11.21 -3.53 -9.01
N ASN A 27 11.76 -3.43 -10.22
CA ASN A 27 10.99 -3.13 -11.43
C ASN A 27 10.09 -1.88 -11.26
N ASN A 28 10.66 -0.81 -10.71
CA ASN A 28 10.00 0.48 -10.46
C ASN A 28 8.79 0.44 -9.51
N THR A 29 8.58 -0.65 -8.74
CA THR A 29 7.48 -0.72 -7.77
C THR A 29 7.89 -1.40 -6.47
N ILE A 30 7.00 -1.31 -5.49
CA ILE A 30 6.95 -2.17 -4.32
C ILE A 30 5.69 -3.05 -4.36
N TRP A 31 5.62 -4.08 -3.51
CA TRP A 31 4.42 -4.88 -3.27
C TRP A 31 4.22 -5.04 -1.76
N MET A 32 3.08 -4.59 -1.24
CA MET A 32 2.80 -4.61 0.19
C MET A 32 1.48 -5.30 0.51
N ASN A 33 1.53 -6.22 1.46
CA ASN A 33 0.36 -6.84 2.08
C ASN A 33 -0.19 -5.96 3.21
N ARG A 34 -1.36 -6.31 3.74
CA ARG A 34 -2.04 -5.49 4.76
C ARG A 34 -1.23 -5.27 6.04
N ASN A 35 -0.46 -6.25 6.50
CA ASN A 35 0.38 -6.09 7.70
C ASN A 35 1.50 -5.06 7.43
N GLU A 36 2.16 -5.18 6.28
CA GLU A 36 3.20 -4.23 5.86
C GLU A 36 2.62 -2.80 5.71
N LEU A 37 1.39 -2.66 5.22
CA LEU A 37 0.68 -1.37 5.14
C LEU A 37 0.34 -0.81 6.53
N CYS A 38 -0.14 -1.64 7.46
CA CYS A 38 -0.41 -1.22 8.84
C CYS A 38 0.86 -0.69 9.51
N GLU A 39 1.99 -1.38 9.34
CA GLU A 39 3.29 -0.95 9.86
C GLU A 39 3.76 0.36 9.19
N LEU A 40 3.70 0.43 7.86
CA LEU A 40 4.11 1.62 7.11
C LEU A 40 3.33 2.86 7.55
N PHE A 41 2.00 2.77 7.60
CA PHE A 41 1.14 3.90 7.92
C PHE A 41 0.94 4.12 9.42
N GLY A 42 1.38 3.20 10.27
CA GLY A 42 1.14 3.27 11.71
C GLY A 42 -0.36 3.25 12.05
N VAL A 43 -1.14 2.45 11.32
CA VAL A 43 -2.60 2.36 11.47
C VAL A 43 -3.06 0.91 11.72
N TYR A 44 -4.26 0.76 12.27
CA TYR A 44 -4.85 -0.56 12.48
C TYR A 44 -5.35 -1.18 11.17
N MET A 45 -5.45 -2.51 11.17
CA MET A 45 -5.95 -3.33 10.05
C MET A 45 -7.29 -2.84 9.50
N GLN A 46 -8.17 -2.36 10.37
CA GLN A 46 -9.47 -1.81 10.02
C GLN A 46 -9.34 -0.56 9.13
N ALA A 47 -8.45 0.37 9.49
CA ALA A 47 -8.21 1.58 8.71
C ALA A 47 -7.57 1.25 7.34
N THR A 48 -6.62 0.32 7.32
CA THR A 48 -6.03 -0.20 6.08
C THR A 48 -7.09 -0.77 5.14
N ASN A 49 -8.00 -1.61 5.64
CA ASN A 49 -9.08 -2.19 4.83
C ASN A 49 -10.04 -1.13 4.29
N VAL A 50 -10.46 -0.17 5.13
CA VAL A 50 -11.34 0.93 4.72
C VAL A 50 -10.68 1.78 3.63
N ALA A 51 -9.39 2.08 3.76
CA ALA A 51 -8.65 2.86 2.77
C ALA A 51 -8.54 2.14 1.42
N ILE A 52 -8.17 0.85 1.42
CA ILE A 52 -8.12 0.02 0.21
C ILE A 52 -9.50 -0.01 -0.47
N ASP A 53 -10.56 -0.28 0.30
CA ASP A 53 -11.92 -0.32 -0.23
C ASP A 53 -12.35 1.02 -0.83
N ALA A 54 -12.03 2.14 -0.17
CA ALA A 54 -12.35 3.47 -0.66
C ALA A 54 -11.65 3.79 -1.98
N ILE A 55 -10.36 3.45 -2.09
CA ILE A 55 -9.55 3.63 -3.30
C ILE A 55 -10.14 2.86 -4.48
N PHE A 56 -10.50 1.59 -4.30
CA PHE A 56 -11.07 0.79 -5.39
C PHE A 56 -12.53 1.15 -5.70
N LYS A 57 -13.31 1.62 -4.71
CA LYS A 57 -14.65 2.18 -4.94
C LYS A 57 -14.60 3.46 -5.78
N ALA A 58 -13.54 4.25 -5.69
CA ALA A 58 -13.33 5.43 -6.52
C ALA A 58 -13.05 5.10 -7.99
N LYS A 59 -12.81 3.81 -8.33
CA LYS A 59 -12.56 3.32 -9.71
C LYS A 59 -11.41 4.02 -10.43
N ILE A 60 -10.43 4.50 -9.68
CA ILE A 60 -9.23 5.16 -10.22
C ILE A 60 -8.20 4.16 -10.77
N PHE A 61 -8.21 2.92 -10.26
CA PHE A 61 -7.30 1.86 -10.67
C PHE A 61 -8.05 0.63 -11.18
N ARG A 62 -7.45 -0.10 -12.12
CA ARG A 62 -7.84 -1.47 -12.44
C ARG A 62 -7.10 -2.40 -11.48
N VAL A 63 -7.83 -3.25 -10.77
CA VAL A 63 -7.26 -4.14 -9.73
C VAL A 63 -6.11 -5.00 -10.29
N GLU A 64 -6.22 -5.45 -11.53
CA GLU A 64 -5.25 -6.33 -12.19
C GLU A 64 -3.90 -5.65 -12.47
N ASP A 65 -3.88 -4.31 -12.59
CA ASP A 65 -2.67 -3.54 -12.87
C ASP A 65 -1.88 -3.23 -11.58
N VAL A 66 -2.61 -3.06 -10.47
CA VAL A 66 -2.04 -2.52 -9.22
C VAL A 66 -2.09 -3.49 -8.03
N CYS A 67 -2.68 -4.67 -8.18
CA CYS A 67 -2.82 -5.65 -7.11
C CYS A 67 -2.40 -7.06 -7.55
N LYS A 68 -1.74 -7.78 -6.63
CA LYS A 68 -1.79 -9.24 -6.64
C LYS A 68 -3.05 -9.66 -5.92
N CYS A 69 -3.86 -10.48 -6.57
CA CYS A 69 -5.14 -10.89 -6.03
C CYS A 69 -5.55 -12.28 -6.52
N GLN A 70 -6.41 -12.93 -5.75
CA GLN A 70 -7.11 -14.13 -6.18
C GLN A 70 -8.49 -13.72 -6.70
N ARG A 71 -8.75 -14.01 -7.97
CA ARG A 71 -10.07 -13.81 -8.56
C ARG A 71 -11.01 -14.91 -8.08
N TYR A 72 -12.21 -14.53 -7.66
CA TYR A 72 -13.28 -15.47 -7.34
C TYR A 72 -14.63 -14.95 -7.83
N VAL A 73 -15.58 -15.86 -8.02
CA VAL A 73 -16.93 -15.53 -8.47
C VAL A 73 -17.89 -15.68 -7.30
N LYS A 74 -18.71 -14.66 -7.05
CA LYS A 74 -19.76 -14.70 -6.05
C LYS A 74 -21.07 -14.25 -6.70
N GLY A 75 -21.97 -15.20 -6.95
CA GLY A 75 -23.14 -14.99 -7.81
C GLY A 75 -22.69 -14.59 -9.22
N ASN A 76 -23.28 -13.52 -9.77
CA ASN A 76 -22.94 -13.02 -11.12
C ASN A 76 -21.84 -11.94 -11.11
N ARG A 77 -21.08 -11.78 -10.01
CA ARG A 77 -20.02 -10.76 -9.88
C ARG A 77 -18.64 -11.40 -9.75
N ILE A 78 -17.69 -10.86 -10.51
CA ILE A 78 -16.27 -11.10 -10.32
C ILE A 78 -15.81 -10.27 -9.12
N ASN A 79 -15.16 -10.93 -8.17
CA ASN A 79 -14.58 -10.30 -7.00
C ASN A 79 -13.09 -10.64 -6.94
N TYR A 80 -12.34 -9.80 -6.23
CA TYR A 80 -10.91 -9.93 -6.07
C TYR A 80 -10.57 -9.97 -4.58
N ASN A 81 -9.88 -11.02 -4.16
CA ASN A 81 -9.24 -11.07 -2.85
C ASN A 81 -7.84 -10.49 -3.01
N ILE A 82 -7.68 -9.20 -2.72
CA ILE A 82 -6.40 -8.49 -2.80
C ILE A 82 -5.45 -9.06 -1.74
N THR A 83 -4.30 -9.56 -2.15
CA THR A 83 -3.24 -10.05 -1.25
C THR A 83 -2.15 -9.00 -1.05
N GLU A 84 -1.79 -8.28 -2.11
CA GLU A 84 -0.77 -7.23 -2.10
C GLU A 84 -1.16 -6.09 -3.04
N VAL A 85 -0.74 -4.88 -2.69
CA VAL A 85 -0.93 -3.67 -3.50
C VAL A 85 0.42 -3.09 -3.92
N ASN A 86 0.47 -2.45 -5.08
CA ASN A 86 1.68 -1.85 -5.61
C ASN A 86 1.92 -0.43 -5.08
N LEU A 87 2.98 0.24 -5.55
CA LEU A 87 3.33 1.60 -5.13
C LEU A 87 2.21 2.63 -5.38
N GLU A 88 1.47 2.54 -6.49
CA GLU A 88 0.42 3.51 -6.82
C GLU A 88 -0.71 3.52 -5.78
N VAL A 89 -1.11 2.33 -5.34
CA VAL A 89 -2.12 2.20 -4.27
C VAL A 89 -1.56 2.72 -2.95
N VAL A 90 -0.27 2.47 -2.65
CA VAL A 90 0.36 3.02 -1.43
C VAL A 90 0.40 4.55 -1.47
N VAL A 91 0.69 5.16 -2.62
CA VAL A 91 0.62 6.61 -2.78
C VAL A 91 -0.82 7.09 -2.54
N ALA A 92 -1.82 6.46 -3.17
CA ALA A 92 -3.22 6.82 -2.94
C ALA A 92 -3.64 6.68 -1.47
N MET A 93 -3.18 5.63 -0.78
CA MET A 93 -3.40 5.45 0.65
C MET A 93 -2.77 6.56 1.49
N ALA A 94 -1.57 7.03 1.12
CA ALA A 94 -0.94 8.17 1.79
C ALA A 94 -1.80 9.43 1.68
N PHE A 95 -2.55 9.63 0.61
CA PHE A 95 -3.51 10.76 0.49
C PHE A 95 -4.87 10.50 1.15
N HIS A 96 -5.24 9.25 1.36
CA HIS A 96 -6.51 8.89 1.99
C HIS A 96 -6.44 8.84 3.53
N LEU A 97 -5.32 8.39 4.09
CA LEU A 97 -5.15 8.18 5.53
C LEU A 97 -4.71 9.46 6.26
N ASP A 98 -5.30 9.70 7.42
CA ASP A 98 -4.85 10.74 8.35
C ASP A 98 -4.02 10.13 9.48
N SER A 99 -2.73 9.90 9.21
CA SER A 99 -1.75 9.47 10.21
C SER A 99 -0.45 10.28 10.10
N PRO A 100 0.37 10.33 11.16
CA PRO A 100 1.69 10.97 11.10
C PRO A 100 2.56 10.38 9.98
N ASN A 101 2.57 9.06 9.85
CA ASN A 101 3.33 8.38 8.79
C ASN A 101 2.76 8.66 7.39
N ALA A 102 1.44 8.73 7.23
CA ALA A 102 0.83 9.13 5.96
C ALA A 102 1.22 10.57 5.59
N THR A 103 1.23 11.49 6.57
CA THR A 103 1.69 12.88 6.36
C THR A 103 3.15 12.94 5.93
N LEU A 104 4.02 12.16 6.57
CA LEU A 104 5.43 12.07 6.21
C LEU A 104 5.62 11.52 4.79
N LEU A 105 4.91 10.45 4.43
CA LEU A 105 4.96 9.86 3.09
C LEU A 105 4.44 10.82 2.02
N ARG A 106 3.34 11.55 2.27
CA ARG A 106 2.83 12.56 1.34
C ARG A 106 3.88 13.61 1.00
N LYS A 107 4.61 14.10 2.02
CA LYS A 107 5.70 15.06 1.81
C LYS A 107 6.83 14.43 1.01
N TRP A 108 7.26 13.24 1.40
CA TRP A 108 8.34 12.52 0.72
C TRP A 108 8.06 12.21 -0.75
N PHE A 109 6.82 11.89 -1.13
CA PHE A 109 6.45 11.66 -2.52
C PHE A 109 6.44 12.93 -3.39
N MET A 110 6.44 14.11 -2.77
CA MET A 110 6.35 15.41 -3.44
C MET A 110 7.67 16.19 -3.44
N GLU A 111 8.70 15.65 -2.77
CA GLU A 111 10.08 16.15 -2.77
C GLU A 111 10.88 15.54 -3.94
#